data_AF-A0A1Q5U8K1-F1
#
_entry.id   AF-A0A1Q5U8K1-F1
#
_cell.length_a   1.000
_cell.length_b   1.000
_cell.length_c   1.000
_cell.angle_alpha   90.00
_cell.angle_beta   90.00
_cell.angle_gamma   90.00
#
_symmetry.space_group_name_H-M   'P 1'
#
loop_
_entity.id
_entity.type
_entity.pdbx_description
1 polymer ?
#
loop_
_entity_poly.entity_id
_entity_poly.type
_entity_poly.pdbx_seq_one_letter_code
_entity_poly.pdbx_strand_id
1 'polypeptide(L)'
;MSIKNIRQQRLRDWFSDRTLPEKEKSYLSQLMNGKASFGEKAARRLERDYHMPEGYLDVDSNDAELINPLQVTLTPRQKVLLELFEELPDSEATALIKNLEEKKQHYDNLLEELLHKKKQKKA
;
A
#
# COMPACT_ATOMS: atom_id res chain seq x y z
N MET A 1 11.38 -19.74 7.09
CA MET A 1 12.46 -18.75 7.32
C MET A 1 12.27 -18.09 8.68
N SER A 2 13.30 -17.49 9.30
CA SER A 2 13.06 -16.66 10.50
C SER A 2 12.48 -15.31 10.09
N ILE A 3 11.57 -14.75 10.89
CA ILE A 3 10.97 -13.43 10.66
C ILE A 3 12.03 -12.33 10.48
N LYS A 4 13.21 -12.50 11.09
CA LYS A 4 14.34 -11.59 10.94
C LYS A 4 14.90 -11.60 9.52
N ASN A 5 15.00 -12.77 8.88
CA ASN A 5 15.50 -12.89 7.51
C ASN A 5 14.52 -12.27 6.51
N ILE A 6 13.21 -12.48 6.71
CA ILE A 6 12.14 -11.88 5.90
C ILE A 6 12.25 -10.35 5.93
N ARG A 7 12.31 -9.77 7.14
CA ARG A 7 12.47 -8.33 7.35
C ARG A 7 13.71 -7.75 6.70
N GLN A 8 14.84 -8.46 6.75
CA GLN A 8 16.09 -8.04 6.13
C GLN A 8 16.01 -8.00 4.61
N GLN A 9 15.38 -9.03 4.03
CA GLN A 9 15.20 -9.15 2.59
C GLN A 9 14.27 -8.05 2.07
N ARG A 10 13.10 -7.85 2.71
CA ARG A 10 12.17 -6.76 2.38
C ARG A 10 12.77 -5.37 2.51
N LEU A 11 13.62 -5.17 3.51
CA LEU A 11 14.34 -3.91 3.67
C LEU A 11 15.31 -3.68 2.50
N ARG A 12 16.03 -4.72 2.05
CA ARG A 12 16.88 -4.62 0.85
C ARG A 12 16.06 -4.31 -0.39
N ASP A 13 14.94 -4.99 -0.58
CA ASP A 13 14.05 -4.79 -1.74
C ASP A 13 13.47 -3.36 -1.74
N TRP A 14 13.03 -2.85 -0.58
CA TRP A 14 12.50 -1.49 -0.48
C TRP A 14 13.53 -0.40 -0.82
N PHE A 15 14.80 -0.67 -0.53
CA PHE A 15 15.91 0.25 -0.78
C PHE A 15 16.75 -0.13 -2.02
N SER A 16 16.34 -1.10 -2.84
CA SER A 16 17.04 -1.42 -4.10
C SER A 16 16.88 -0.28 -5.11
N ASP A 17 15.69 0.32 -5.14
CA ASP A 17 15.30 1.37 -6.09
C ASP A 17 15.41 2.78 -5.47
N ARG A 18 15.80 2.89 -4.19
CA ARG A 18 15.84 4.16 -3.45
C ARG A 18 17.23 4.43 -2.88
N THR A 19 17.62 5.70 -2.85
CA THR A 19 18.85 6.12 -2.18
C THR A 19 18.73 5.93 -0.68
N LEU A 20 19.68 5.18 -0.10
CA LEU A 20 19.75 4.96 1.33
C LEU A 20 19.93 6.31 2.07
N PRO A 21 19.07 6.65 3.04
CA PRO A 21 19.15 7.90 3.76
C PRO A 21 20.46 8.00 4.55
N GLU A 22 21.21 9.10 4.38
CA GLU A 22 22.51 9.29 5.05
C GLU A 22 22.42 9.22 6.58
N LYS A 23 21.31 9.70 7.16
CA LYS A 23 21.08 9.67 8.61
C LYS A 23 21.14 8.27 9.22
N GLU A 24 20.74 7.24 8.47
CA GLU A 24 20.59 5.88 8.99
C GLU A 24 21.24 4.80 8.09
N LYS A 25 22.05 5.20 7.10
CA LYS A 25 22.72 4.28 6.17
C LYS A 25 23.52 3.19 6.89
N SER A 26 24.21 3.54 7.97
CA SER A 26 24.96 2.58 8.80
C SER A 26 24.03 1.60 9.50
N TYR A 27 22.92 2.09 10.07
CA TYR A 27 21.93 1.28 10.76
C TYR A 27 21.19 0.32 9.81
N LEU A 28 20.74 0.83 8.65
CA LEU A 28 20.11 0.03 7.60
C LEU A 28 21.08 -1.03 7.07
N SER A 29 22.35 -0.67 6.85
CA SER A 29 23.37 -1.63 6.42
C SER A 29 23.63 -2.72 7.47
N GLN A 30 23.59 -2.39 8.76
CA GLN A 30 23.72 -3.37 9.84
C GLN A 30 22.50 -4.30 9.92
N LEU A 31 21.30 -3.79 9.68
CA LEU A 31 20.09 -4.60 9.60
C LEU A 31 20.15 -5.54 8.40
N MET A 32 20.42 -5.02 7.19
CA MET A 32 20.51 -5.79 5.95
C MET A 32 21.57 -6.90 6.03
N ASN A 33 22.69 -6.63 6.67
CA ASN A 33 23.79 -7.60 6.80
C ASN A 33 23.65 -8.53 8.01
N GLY A 34 22.52 -8.45 8.76
CA GLY A 34 22.26 -9.30 9.91
C GLY A 34 23.15 -9.06 11.12
N LYS A 35 23.88 -7.92 11.16
CA LYS A 35 24.74 -7.52 12.29
C LYS A 35 23.94 -6.89 13.43
N ALA A 36 22.74 -6.38 13.16
CA ALA A 36 21.84 -5.81 14.15
C ALA A 36 20.59 -6.67 14.35
N SER A 37 20.05 -6.66 15.58
CA SER A 37 18.81 -7.38 15.90
C SER A 37 17.61 -6.68 15.27
N PHE A 38 16.97 -7.34 14.30
CA PHE A 38 15.77 -6.84 13.64
C PHE A 38 14.51 -7.23 14.43
N GLY A 39 14.21 -6.44 15.46
CA GLY A 39 13.00 -6.59 16.29
C GLY A 39 11.77 -5.92 15.70
N GLU A 40 10.58 -6.27 16.21
CA GLU A 40 9.30 -5.69 15.78
C GLU A 40 9.27 -4.16 15.96
N LYS A 41 9.78 -3.65 17.08
CA LYS A 41 9.87 -2.20 17.32
C LYS A 41 10.73 -1.46 16.27
N ALA A 42 11.77 -2.12 15.75
CA ALA A 42 12.58 -1.58 14.67
C ALA A 42 11.82 -1.62 13.34
N ALA A 43 11.14 -2.72 13.04
CA ALA A 43 10.27 -2.87 11.87
C ALA A 43 9.21 -1.76 11.80
N ARG A 44 8.40 -1.63 12.85
CA ARG A 44 7.31 -0.63 12.93
C ARG A 44 7.82 0.81 12.82
N ARG A 45 9.00 1.08 13.37
CA ARG A 45 9.64 2.40 13.24
C ARG A 45 10.03 2.67 11.79
N LEU A 46 10.68 1.71 11.12
CA LEU A 46 11.09 1.85 9.73
C LEU A 46 9.87 2.01 8.80
N GLU A 47 8.81 1.25 9.03
CA GLU A 47 7.55 1.39 8.29
C GLU A 47 7.00 2.81 8.38
N ARG A 48 6.93 3.37 9.60
CA ARG A 48 6.46 4.74 9.80
C ARG A 48 7.39 5.80 9.22
N ASP A 49 8.70 5.69 9.50
CA ASP A 49 9.68 6.72 9.16
C ASP A 49 9.91 6.77 7.62
N TYR A 50 9.74 5.65 6.92
CA TYR A 50 9.91 5.54 5.46
C TYR A 50 8.60 5.38 4.68
N HIS A 51 7.45 5.59 5.34
CA HIS A 51 6.11 5.47 4.75
C HIS A 51 5.87 4.12 4.04
N MET A 52 6.37 3.03 4.63
CA MET A 52 6.06 1.69 4.16
C MET A 52 4.67 1.28 4.68
N PRO A 53 3.95 0.39 3.98
CA PRO A 53 2.71 -0.19 4.48
C PRO A 53 2.94 -0.90 5.83
N GLU A 54 1.93 -0.86 6.68
CA GLU A 54 1.98 -1.54 7.97
C GLU A 54 2.16 -3.05 7.78
N GLY A 55 3.16 -3.62 8.45
CA GLY A 55 3.49 -5.04 8.33
C GLY A 55 4.25 -5.42 7.06
N TYR A 56 4.60 -4.46 6.18
CA TYR A 56 5.33 -4.71 4.94
C TYR A 56 6.62 -5.52 5.15
N LEU A 57 7.33 -5.26 6.26
CA LEU A 57 8.58 -5.95 6.57
C LEU A 57 8.35 -7.36 7.14
N ASP A 58 7.14 -7.68 7.58
CA ASP A 58 6.78 -8.99 8.14
C ASP A 58 6.30 -9.99 7.09
N VAL A 59 6.02 -9.52 5.87
CA VAL A 59 5.53 -10.35 4.76
C VAL A 59 6.71 -11.02 4.04
N ASP A 60 6.70 -12.36 3.91
CA ASP A 60 7.72 -13.10 3.16
C ASP A 60 7.76 -12.63 1.70
N SER A 61 8.92 -12.69 1.03
CA SER A 61 9.05 -12.32 -0.38
C SER A 61 8.18 -13.21 -1.29
N ASN A 62 7.87 -14.45 -0.88
CA ASN A 62 6.88 -15.28 -1.58
C ASN A 62 5.43 -14.76 -1.44
N ASP A 63 5.13 -14.06 -0.35
CA ASP A 63 3.84 -13.37 -0.15
C ASP A 63 3.89 -11.93 -0.70
N ALA A 64 5.03 -11.48 -1.26
CA ALA A 64 5.19 -10.15 -1.90
C ALA A 64 4.42 -10.01 -3.19
N GLU A 65 4.38 -11.08 -3.99
CA GLU A 65 3.60 -11.12 -5.23
C GLU A 65 2.09 -11.04 -4.94
N LEU A 66 1.69 -11.27 -3.69
CA LEU A 66 0.34 -11.08 -3.19
C LEU A 66 0.09 -9.64 -2.72
N ILE A 67 1.12 -8.82 -2.47
CA ILE A 67 1.00 -7.35 -2.32
C ILE A 67 0.93 -6.70 -3.72
N ASN A 68 0.12 -7.29 -4.58
CA ASN A 68 -0.58 -6.51 -5.59
C ASN A 68 -1.54 -5.59 -4.79
N PRO A 69 -1.71 -4.29 -5.10
CA PRO A 69 -2.72 -3.44 -4.47
C PRO A 69 -4.17 -3.98 -4.58
N LEU A 70 -4.37 -5.13 -5.22
CA LEU A 70 -5.60 -5.89 -5.37
C LEU A 70 -5.88 -6.91 -4.25
N GLN A 71 -4.93 -7.27 -3.36
CA GLN A 71 -5.27 -8.08 -2.18
C GLN A 71 -5.70 -7.20 -1.00
N VAL A 72 -6.73 -6.40 -1.29
CA VAL A 72 -7.70 -6.04 -0.27
C VAL A 72 -8.39 -7.35 0.10
N THR A 73 -8.46 -7.70 1.38
CA THR A 73 -9.44 -8.67 1.85
C THR A 73 -10.80 -8.14 1.42
N LEU A 74 -11.30 -8.64 0.27
CA LEU A 74 -12.51 -8.11 -0.36
C LEU A 74 -13.62 -8.19 0.67
N THR A 75 -14.14 -7.03 1.05
CA THR A 75 -15.29 -6.93 1.93
C THR A 75 -16.43 -7.76 1.33
N PRO A 76 -17.38 -8.27 2.13
CA PRO A 76 -18.52 -9.03 1.60
C PRO A 76 -19.22 -8.33 0.43
N ARG A 77 -19.28 -6.99 0.47
CA ARG A 77 -19.83 -6.15 -0.60
C ARG A 77 -19.00 -6.17 -1.89
N GLN A 78 -17.68 -6.16 -1.78
CA GLN A 78 -16.80 -6.23 -2.97
C GLN A 78 -16.84 -7.61 -3.62
N LYS A 79 -17.03 -8.68 -2.84
CA LYS A 79 -17.23 -10.03 -3.40
C LYS A 79 -18.51 -10.11 -4.22
N VAL A 80 -19.61 -9.60 -3.68
CA VAL A 80 -20.89 -9.51 -4.40
C VAL A 80 -20.76 -8.67 -5.68
N LEU A 81 -19.99 -7.57 -5.63
CA LEU A 81 -19.72 -6.77 -6.83
C LEU A 81 -19.02 -7.60 -7.92
N LEU A 82 -17.98 -8.35 -7.56
CA LEU A 82 -17.24 -9.21 -8.50
C LEU A 82 -18.12 -10.33 -9.05
N GLU A 83 -18.90 -11.00 -8.20
CA GLU A 83 -19.82 -12.08 -8.61
C GLU A 83 -20.86 -11.56 -9.61
N LEU A 84 -21.51 -10.43 -9.31
CA LEU A 84 -22.44 -9.78 -10.23
C LEU A 84 -21.75 -9.28 -11.50
N PHE A 85 -20.48 -8.90 -11.42
CA PHE A 85 -19.72 -8.40 -12.57
C PHE A 85 -19.31 -9.52 -13.53
N GLU A 86 -18.94 -10.68 -13.03
CA GLU A 86 -18.60 -11.87 -13.83
C GLU A 86 -19.83 -12.49 -14.51
N GLU A 87 -21.02 -12.32 -13.93
CA GLU A 87 -22.28 -12.74 -14.55
C GLU A 87 -22.75 -11.80 -15.68
N LEU A 88 -22.18 -10.60 -15.79
CA LEU A 88 -22.56 -9.63 -16.81
C LEU A 88 -21.84 -9.88 -18.14
N PRO A 89 -22.48 -9.58 -19.29
CA PRO A 89 -21.81 -9.55 -20.57
C PRO A 89 -20.71 -8.47 -20.59
N ASP A 90 -19.63 -8.71 -21.34
CA ASP A 90 -18.50 -7.78 -21.47
C ASP A 90 -18.92 -6.35 -21.82
N SER A 91 -19.99 -6.20 -22.62
CA SER A 91 -20.54 -4.90 -23.00
C SER A 91 -21.16 -4.13 -21.82
N GLU A 92 -21.84 -4.83 -20.91
CA GLU A 92 -22.44 -4.23 -19.72
C GLU A 92 -21.38 -3.99 -18.64
N ALA A 93 -20.48 -4.94 -18.44
CA ALA A 93 -19.31 -4.81 -17.57
C ALA A 93 -18.51 -3.53 -17.88
N THR A 94 -18.21 -3.30 -19.16
CA THR A 94 -17.50 -2.10 -19.63
C THR A 94 -18.29 -0.82 -19.34
N ALA A 95 -19.61 -0.84 -19.56
CA ALA A 95 -20.48 0.30 -19.28
C ALA A 95 -20.55 0.62 -17.77
N LEU A 96 -20.56 -0.42 -16.93
CA LEU A 96 -20.58 -0.30 -15.48
C LEU A 96 -19.28 0.29 -14.93
N ILE A 97 -18.12 -0.16 -15.42
CA ILE A 97 -16.81 0.43 -15.07
C ILE A 97 -16.81 1.91 -15.39
N LYS A 98 -17.21 2.27 -16.61
CA LYS A 98 -17.27 3.67 -17.04
C LYS A 98 -18.18 4.51 -16.14
N ASN A 99 -19.35 4.00 -15.77
CA ASN A 99 -20.27 4.72 -14.87
C ASN A 99 -19.68 4.91 -13.46
N LEU A 100 -18.98 3.91 -12.94
CA LEU A 100 -18.30 3.99 -11.65
C LEU A 100 -17.15 5.00 -11.68
N GLU A 101 -16.37 5.04 -12.76
CA GLU A 101 -15.30 6.02 -12.97
C GLU A 101 -15.86 7.45 -13.03
N GLU A 102 -16.90 7.69 -13.83
CA GLU A 102 -17.55 9.00 -13.94
C GLU A 102 -18.08 9.48 -12.59
N LYS A 103 -18.73 8.59 -11.83
CA LYS A 103 -19.21 8.93 -10.49
C LYS A 103 -18.07 9.24 -9.53
N LYS A 104 -17.00 8.44 -9.54
CA LYS A 104 -15.82 8.68 -8.71
C LYS A 104 -15.25 10.07 -9.00
N GLN A 105 -15.04 10.38 -10.27
CA GLN A 105 -14.50 11.67 -10.70
C GLN A 105 -15.42 12.84 -10.31
N HIS A 106 -16.74 12.67 -10.44
CA HIS A 106 -17.70 13.68 -10.00
C HIS A 106 -17.62 13.94 -8.49
N TYR A 107 -17.54 12.89 -7.66
CA TYR A 107 -17.40 13.06 -6.20
C TYR A 107 -16.06 13.66 -5.80
N ASP A 108 -14.96 13.27 -6.46
CA ASP A 108 -13.63 13.85 -6.21
C ASP A 108 -13.65 15.36 -6.49
N ASN A 109 -14.20 15.78 -7.64
CA ASN A 109 -14.36 17.19 -8.00
C ASN A 109 -15.25 17.94 -6.99
N LEU A 110 -16.39 17.36 -6.59
CA LEU A 110 -17.28 17.96 -5.60
C LEU A 110 -16.59 18.12 -4.24
N LEU A 111 -15.79 17.14 -3.83
CA LEU A 111 -15.04 17.15 -2.58
C LEU A 111 -13.97 18.24 -2.61
N GLU A 112 -13.27 18.40 -3.74
CA GLU A 112 -12.34 19.52 -3.96
C GLU A 112 -13.05 20.88 -3.84
N GLU A 113 -14.21 21.06 -4.49
CA GLU A 113 -14.99 22.30 -4.39
C GLU A 113 -15.41 22.62 -2.95
N LEU A 114 -15.87 21.61 -2.20
CA LEU A 114 -16.27 21.77 -0.80
C LEU A 114 -15.08 22.10 0.11
N LEU A 115 -13.92 21.47 -0.11
CA LEU A 115 -12.68 21.80 0.59
C LEU A 115 -12.23 23.23 0.29
N HIS A 116 -12.33 23.66 -0.97
CA HIS A 116 -12.00 25.02 -1.40
C HIS A 116 -12.90 26.06 -0.71
N LYS A 117 -14.23 25.82 -0.70
CA LYS A 117 -15.20 26.68 0.00
C LYS A 117 -14.97 26.72 1.52
N LYS A 118 -14.54 25.61 2.12
CA LYS A 118 -14.25 25.55 3.57
C LYS A 118 -12.94 26.27 3.93
N LYS A 119 -11.94 26.30 3.04
CA LYS A 119 -10.73 27.12 3.22
C LYS A 119 -11.03 28.61 3.09
N GLN A 120 -11.90 29.00 2.15
CA GLN A 120 -12.29 30.41 1.99
C GLN A 120 -13.16 30.94 3.14
N LYS A 121 -13.97 30.10 3.80
CA LYS A 121 -14.75 30.50 4.99
C LYS A 121 -13.93 30.62 6.29
N LYS A 122 -12.64 30.27 6.28
CA LYS A 122 -11.74 30.38 7.43
C LYS A 122 -10.73 31.55 7.32
N ALA A 123 -10.84 32.36 6.27
CA ALA A 123 -10.04 33.57 6.06
C ALA A 123 -10.87 34.82 6.42
#